data_AF-A0A831UTR1-F1
#
_entry.id   AF-A0A831UTR1-F1
#
_cell.length_a   1.000
_cell.length_b   1.000
_cell.length_c   1.000
_cell.angle_alpha   90.00
_cell.angle_beta   90.00
_cell.angle_gamma   90.00
#
_symmetry.space_group_name_H-M   'P 1'
#
loop_
_entity.id
_entity.type
_entity.pdbx_description
1 polymer ?
#
loop_
_entity_poly.entity_id
_entity_poly.type
_entity_poly.pdbx_seq_one_letter_code
_entity_poly.pdbx_strand_id
1 'polypeptide(L)'
;MKVWKVKQYLPALLLYVQRRVGSERGFLVAVRTRDVCGVDRRCGQAVRRLMMSLVAKGLARRHKKGVYLIERAAVEEVISALKEWI
;
A
#
# COMPACT_ATOMS: atom_id res chain seq x y z
N MET A 1 -15.09 -4.98 3.81
CA MET A 1 -13.98 -5.97 3.78
C MET A 1 -13.92 -6.59 5.17
N LYS A 2 -13.84 -7.93 5.36
CA LYS A 2 -13.74 -8.48 6.73
C LYS A 2 -12.43 -7.97 7.37
N VAL A 3 -12.54 -7.19 8.44
CA VAL A 3 -11.45 -6.50 9.15
C VAL A 3 -10.27 -7.44 9.45
N TRP A 4 -10.56 -8.69 9.78
CA TRP A 4 -9.61 -9.76 10.07
C TRP A 4 -8.60 -10.05 8.94
N LYS A 5 -9.03 -9.99 7.67
CA LYS A 5 -8.12 -10.21 6.52
C LYS A 5 -7.24 -8.99 6.24
N VAL A 6 -7.70 -7.80 6.59
CA VAL A 6 -6.97 -6.54 6.44
C VAL A 6 -5.80 -6.54 7.42
N LYS A 7 -6.06 -6.92 8.69
CA LYS A 7 -5.02 -7.09 9.73
C LYS A 7 -3.88 -8.02 9.36
N GLN A 8 -4.13 -9.07 8.57
CA GLN A 8 -3.10 -10.06 8.23
C GLN A 8 -2.08 -9.55 7.19
N TYR A 9 -2.48 -8.66 6.30
CA TYR A 9 -1.63 -8.18 5.19
C TYR A 9 -1.18 -6.72 5.35
N LEU A 10 -1.81 -5.95 6.24
CA LEU A 10 -1.42 -4.57 6.53
C LEU A 10 0.00 -4.40 7.07
N PRO A 11 0.49 -5.25 8.00
CA PRO A 11 1.82 -5.08 8.58
C PRO A 11 2.94 -5.16 7.53
N ALA A 12 2.79 -6.08 6.56
CA ALA A 12 3.73 -6.23 5.45
C ALA A 12 3.74 -5.00 4.53
N LEU A 13 2.55 -4.43 4.25
CA LEU A 13 2.43 -3.22 3.44
C LEU A 13 2.99 -1.99 4.18
N LEU A 14 2.70 -1.84 5.48
CA LEU A 14 3.23 -0.80 6.35
C LEU A 14 4.75 -0.84 6.41
N LEU A 15 5.32 -2.02 6.67
CA LEU A 15 6.76 -2.21 6.70
C LEU A 15 7.41 -1.89 5.35
N TYR A 16 6.78 -2.29 4.25
CA TYR A 16 7.28 -2.00 2.90
C TYR A 16 7.30 -0.50 2.63
N VAL A 17 6.21 0.21 2.93
CA VAL A 17 6.13 1.67 2.75
C VAL A 17 7.16 2.38 3.65
N GLN A 18 7.26 2.02 4.93
CA GLN A 18 8.23 2.62 5.86
C GLN A 18 9.68 2.42 5.41
N ARG A 19 10.05 1.21 4.95
CA ARG A 19 11.40 0.92 4.44
C ARG A 19 11.71 1.69 3.15
N ARG A 20 10.75 1.80 2.23
CA ARG A 20 10.94 2.53 0.96
C ARG A 20 11.05 4.03 1.16
N VAL A 21 10.28 4.59 2.10
CA VAL A 21 10.36 6.02 2.46
C VAL A 21 11.74 6.37 3.02
N GLY A 22 12.36 5.47 3.78
CA GLY A 22 13.72 5.66 4.30
C GLY A 22 14.84 5.47 3.27
N SER A 23 14.59 4.78 2.14
CA SER A 23 15.65 4.28 1.25
C SER A 23 15.59 4.84 -0.18
N GLU A 24 14.43 5.24 -0.69
CA GLU A 24 14.30 5.80 -2.05
C GLU A 24 14.56 7.31 -2.09
N ARG A 25 15.52 7.73 -2.94
CA ARG A 25 15.70 9.14 -3.34
C ARG A 25 14.60 9.50 -4.35
N GLY A 26 13.64 10.34 -3.96
CA GLY A 26 12.56 10.79 -4.84
C GLY A 26 11.33 11.32 -4.10
N PHE A 27 10.45 11.98 -4.85
CA PHE A 27 9.16 12.52 -4.39
C PHE A 27 8.04 11.47 -4.34
N LEU A 28 8.24 10.32 -5.00
CA LEU A 28 7.23 9.26 -5.15
C LEU A 28 7.75 7.93 -4.59
N VAL A 29 6.88 7.20 -3.91
CA VAL A 29 7.11 5.83 -3.43
C VAL A 29 6.36 4.87 -4.34
N ALA A 30 7.07 3.91 -4.93
CA ALA A 30 6.48 2.90 -5.80
C ALA A 30 6.14 1.62 -5.02
N VAL A 31 4.84 1.33 -4.90
CA VAL A 31 4.32 0.11 -4.28
C VAL A 31 3.98 -0.90 -5.37
N ARG A 32 4.78 -1.96 -5.44
CA ARG A 32 4.53 -3.11 -6.32
C ARG A 32 3.90 -4.22 -5.49
N THR A 33 2.71 -4.67 -5.89
CA THR A 33 2.00 -5.75 -5.18
C THR A 33 2.82 -7.03 -5.13
N ARG A 34 3.66 -7.30 -6.14
CA ARG A 34 4.56 -8.45 -6.17
C ARG A 34 5.67 -8.38 -5.12
N ASP A 35 6.15 -7.19 -4.79
CA ASP A 35 7.21 -7.02 -3.79
C ASP A 35 6.67 -7.21 -2.35
N VAL A 36 5.37 -7.00 -2.15
CA VAL A 36 4.68 -7.18 -0.86
C VAL A 36 4.15 -8.60 -0.70
N CYS A 37 3.50 -9.13 -1.73
CA CYS A 37 2.77 -10.40 -1.67
C CYS A 37 3.48 -11.59 -2.33
N GLY A 38 4.59 -11.36 -3.03
CA GLY A 38 5.26 -12.39 -3.81
C GLY A 38 4.31 -13.07 -4.82
N VAL A 39 4.15 -14.38 -4.66
CA VAL A 39 3.27 -15.23 -5.49
C VAL A 39 1.90 -15.50 -4.86
N ASP A 40 1.63 -15.04 -3.64
CA ASP A 40 0.35 -15.26 -2.97
C ASP A 40 -0.77 -14.44 -3.64
N ARG A 41 -1.63 -15.14 -4.38
CA ARG A 41 -2.78 -14.56 -5.07
C ARG A 41 -3.82 -13.97 -4.11
N ARG A 42 -3.97 -14.52 -2.90
CA ARG A 42 -4.94 -14.02 -1.90
C ARG A 42 -4.45 -12.71 -1.31
N CYS A 43 -3.16 -12.64 -0.95
CA CYS A 43 -2.51 -11.38 -0.57
C CYS A 43 -2.64 -10.35 -1.70
N GLY A 44 -2.31 -10.73 -2.94
CA GLY A 44 -2.35 -9.82 -4.08
C GLY A 44 -3.74 -9.21 -4.33
N GLN A 45 -4.80 -10.00 -4.15
CA GLN A 45 -6.17 -9.49 -4.28
C GLN A 45 -6.57 -8.59 -3.12
N ALA A 46 -6.13 -8.89 -1.89
CA ALA A 46 -6.39 -8.05 -0.72
C ALA A 46 -5.68 -6.69 -0.84
N VAL A 47 -4.38 -6.69 -1.16
CA VAL A 47 -3.58 -5.48 -1.38
C VAL A 47 -4.14 -4.67 -2.54
N ARG A 48 -4.55 -5.31 -3.65
CA ARG A 48 -5.19 -4.59 -4.76
C ARG A 48 -6.43 -3.82 -4.31
N ARG A 49 -7.30 -4.43 -3.50
CA ARG A 49 -8.52 -3.76 -3.00
C ARG A 49 -8.16 -2.58 -2.11
N LEU A 50 -7.22 -2.79 -1.18
CA LEU A 50 -6.74 -1.76 -0.27
C LEU A 50 -6.11 -0.57 -1.01
N MET A 51 -5.23 -0.83 -1.97
CA MET A 51 -4.61 0.20 -2.79
C MET A 51 -5.64 0.94 -3.65
N MET A 52 -6.67 0.26 -4.16
CA MET A 52 -7.77 0.92 -4.86
C MET A 52 -8.58 1.83 -3.93
N SER A 53 -8.77 1.49 -2.65
CA SER A 53 -9.38 2.38 -1.67
C SER A 53 -8.52 3.62 -1.39
N LEU A 54 -7.20 3.47 -1.31
CA LEU A 54 -6.28 4.62 -1.21
C LEU A 54 -6.32 5.50 -2.47
N VAL A 55 -6.43 4.89 -3.65
CA VAL A 55 -6.61 5.64 -4.91
C VAL A 55 -7.92 6.40 -4.93
N ALA A 56 -9.02 5.80 -4.45
CA ALA A 56 -10.31 6.47 -4.35
C ALA A 56 -10.30 7.67 -3.38
N LYS A 57 -9.46 7.60 -2.33
CA LYS A 57 -9.22 8.70 -1.39
C LYS A 57 -8.23 9.76 -1.93
N GLY A 58 -7.65 9.57 -3.12
CA GLY A 58 -6.64 10.47 -3.69
C GLY A 58 -5.24 10.33 -3.10
N LEU A 59 -5.03 9.42 -2.14
CA LEU A 59 -3.76 9.22 -1.43
C LEU A 59 -2.74 8.39 -2.22
N ALA A 60 -3.19 7.71 -3.28
CA ALA A 60 -2.35 6.92 -4.16
C ALA A 60 -2.80 7.08 -5.61
N ARG A 61 -1.88 6.88 -6.55
CA ARG A 61 -2.17 6.85 -7.99
C ARG A 61 -1.81 5.50 -8.56
N ARG A 62 -2.72 4.92 -9.33
CA ARG A 62 -2.43 3.69 -10.08
C ARG A 62 -1.59 4.04 -11.31
N HIS A 63 -0.39 3.47 -11.40
CA HIS A 63 0.49 3.68 -12.56
C HIS A 63 0.32 2.55 -13.59
N LYS A 64 0.42 1.29 -13.14
CA LYS A 64 0.23 0.08 -13.98
C LYS A 64 -0.50 -1.00 -13.17
N LYS A 65 -0.86 -2.12 -13.81
CA LYS A 65 -1.45 -3.26 -13.09
C LYS A 65 -0.47 -3.76 -12.02
N GLY A 66 -0.89 -3.72 -10.75
CA GLY A 66 -0.06 -4.14 -9.61
C GLY A 66 1.04 -3.15 -9.22
N VAL A 67 1.03 -1.92 -9.76
CA VAL A 67 1.98 -0.86 -9.40
C VAL A 67 1.22 0.42 -9.09
N TYR A 68 1.46 0.93 -7.88
CA TYR A 68 0.85 2.13 -7.35
C TYR A 68 1.93 3.10 -6.91
N LEU A 69 1.67 4.38 -7.05
CA LEU A 69 2.54 5.47 -6.66
C LEU A 69 1.87 6.20 -5.50
N ILE A 70 2.65 6.50 -4.48
CA ILE A 70 2.23 7.33 -3.34
C ILE A 70 3.17 8.53 -3.31
N GLU A 71 2.62 9.72 -3.19
CA GLU A 71 3.44 10.92 -2.98
C GLU A 71 4.04 10.89 -1.59
N ARG A 72 5.30 11.29 -1.46
CA ARG A 72 6.00 11.25 -0.18
C ARG A 72 5.32 12.12 0.88
N ALA A 73 4.73 13.24 0.47
CA ALA A 73 3.90 14.09 1.35
C ALA A 73 2.67 13.35 1.88
N ALA A 74 2.06 12.48 1.08
CA ALA A 74 0.88 11.69 1.45
C ALA A 74 1.22 10.40 2.22
N VAL A 75 2.50 10.08 2.45
CA VAL A 75 2.90 8.83 3.13
C VAL A 75 2.37 8.77 4.55
N GLU A 76 2.48 9.85 5.32
CA GLU A 76 1.99 9.88 6.70
C GLU A 76 0.46 9.74 6.73
N GLU A 77 -0.24 10.41 5.82
CA GLU A 77 -1.69 10.27 5.67
C GLU A 77 -2.09 8.85 5.27
N VAL A 78 -1.34 8.20 4.37
CA VAL A 78 -1.54 6.79 4.01
C VAL A 78 -1.34 5.90 5.24
N ILE A 79 -0.29 6.11 6.03
CA ILE A 79 -0.04 5.33 7.25
C ILE A 79 -1.19 5.49 8.25
N SER A 80 -1.67 6.72 8.44
CA SER A 80 -2.81 7.01 9.31
C SER A 80 -4.10 6.37 8.81
N ALA A 81 -4.41 6.52 7.52
CA ALA A 81 -5.59 5.90 6.89
C ALA A 81 -5.54 4.36 6.94
N LEU A 82 -4.34 3.77 6.86
CA LEU A 82 -4.16 2.34 7.03
C LEU A 82 -4.39 1.91 8.48
N LYS A 83 -3.90 2.68 9.47
CA LYS A 83 -4.12 2.39 10.90
C LYS A 83 -5.60 2.43 11.28
N GLU A 84 -6.41 3.33 10.70
CA GLU A 84 -7.87 3.36 10.92
C GLU A 84 -8.61 2.11 10.43
N TRP A 85 -7.98 1.32 9.54
CA TRP A 85 -8.56 0.09 9.00
C TRP A 85 -8.13 -1.18 9.75
N ILE A 86 -7.33 -1.03 10.82
CA ILE A 86 -6.95 -2.08 11.80
C ILE A 86 -7.98 -2.06 12.94
#